data_AF-A0A7V9EM98-F1
#
_entry.id   AF-A0A7V9EM98-F1
#
_cell.length_a   1.000
_cell.length_b   1.000
_cell.length_c   1.000
_cell.angle_alpha   90.00
_cell.angle_beta   90.00
_cell.angle_gamma   90.00
#
_symmetry.space_group_name_H-M   'P 1'
#
loop_
_entity.id
_entity.type
_entity.pdbx_description
1 polymer ?
#
loop_
_entity_poly.entity_id
_entity_poly.type
_entity_poly.pdbx_seq_one_letter_code
_entity_poly.pdbx_strand_id
1 'polypeptide(L)'
;HSGADFGRAAALCKGAGLTLNPTFVAFTPWTTLEGYLDLLGAIWELDLVANVAPVQYGIRLLIPDGSRLLDDHEVKALVGDFDEASLSWKWAHEDPRVDRLQRDVMELVAGSDAERHDIFEAVWRLAAGALGRAPERPNRLLEARPRATIPYLTEPWYC
;
A
#
# COMPACT_ATOMS: atom_id res chain seq x y z
N HIS A 1 5.51 -11.48 13.49
CA HIS A 1 5.03 -12.00 12.19
C HIS A 1 5.92 -11.45 11.08
N SER A 2 6.03 -12.17 9.97
CA SER A 2 6.83 -11.83 8.78
C SER A 2 5.96 -11.80 7.52
N GLY A 3 6.50 -11.34 6.39
CA GLY A 3 5.81 -11.41 5.09
C GLY A 3 5.43 -12.85 4.69
N ALA A 4 6.23 -13.85 5.09
CA ALA A 4 5.91 -15.26 4.85
C ALA A 4 4.66 -15.72 5.59
N ASP A 5 4.38 -15.16 6.77
CA ASP A 5 3.16 -15.46 7.53
C ASP A 5 1.92 -14.94 6.78
N PHE A 6 2.03 -13.76 6.15
CA PHE A 6 0.96 -13.20 5.31
C PHE A 6 0.69 -14.08 4.08
N GLY A 7 1.74 -14.50 3.36
CA GLY A 7 1.60 -15.41 2.22
C GLY A 7 0.95 -16.74 2.61
N ARG A 8 1.29 -17.28 3.79
CA ARG A 8 0.64 -18.47 4.35
C ARG A 8 -0.83 -18.23 4.65
N ALA A 9 -1.19 -17.11 5.26
CA ALA A 9 -2.59 -16.76 5.53
C ALA A 9 -3.40 -16.62 4.24
N ALA A 10 -2.87 -15.93 3.23
CA ALA A 10 -3.51 -15.77 1.93
C ALA A 10 -3.75 -17.13 1.23
N ALA A 11 -2.76 -18.03 1.27
CA ALA A 11 -2.89 -19.37 0.73
C ALA A 11 -3.96 -20.20 1.46
N LEU A 12 -4.04 -20.10 2.79
CA LEU A 12 -5.08 -20.78 3.59
C LEU A 12 -6.48 -20.26 3.27
N CYS A 13 -6.67 -18.94 3.17
CA CYS A 13 -7.95 -18.34 2.78
C CYS A 13 -8.38 -18.84 1.39
N LYS A 14 -7.47 -18.80 0.41
CA LYS A 14 -7.73 -19.29 -0.95
C LYS A 14 -8.09 -20.77 -0.97
N GLY A 15 -7.37 -21.61 -0.22
CA GLY A 15 -7.66 -23.04 -0.09
C GLY A 15 -9.01 -23.35 0.56
N ALA A 16 -9.50 -22.44 1.42
CA ALA A 16 -10.82 -22.54 2.06
C ALA A 16 -11.95 -21.88 1.25
N GLY A 17 -11.68 -21.31 0.07
CA GLY A 17 -12.66 -20.56 -0.71
C GLY A 17 -13.09 -19.23 -0.09
N LEU A 18 -12.28 -18.68 0.83
CA LEU A 18 -12.52 -17.39 1.46
C LEU A 18 -11.82 -16.27 0.68
N THR A 19 -12.58 -15.25 0.30
CA THR A 19 -12.03 -14.02 -0.28
C THR A 19 -11.31 -13.23 0.81
N LEU A 20 -10.05 -12.88 0.56
CA LEU A 20 -9.26 -12.01 1.44
C LEU A 20 -9.39 -10.57 0.96
N ASN A 21 -9.80 -9.64 1.83
CA ASN A 21 -9.76 -8.20 1.57
C ASN A 21 -8.71 -7.55 2.49
N PRO A 22 -7.42 -7.55 2.10
CA PRO A 22 -6.35 -7.05 2.96
C PRO A 22 -6.27 -5.52 2.93
N THR A 23 -6.01 -4.92 4.08
CA THR A 23 -5.70 -3.49 4.23
C THR A 23 -4.23 -3.27 4.55
N PHE A 24 -3.69 -2.17 4.05
CA PHE A 24 -2.28 -1.79 4.19
C PHE A 24 -2.16 -0.33 4.62
N VAL A 25 -1.21 -0.05 5.50
CA VAL A 25 -0.69 1.30 5.71
C VAL A 25 0.63 1.38 4.94
N ALA A 26 0.54 1.73 3.66
CA ALA A 26 1.64 1.57 2.73
C ALA A 26 2.80 2.55 2.98
N PHE A 27 2.49 3.74 3.49
CA PHE A 27 3.47 4.77 3.82
C PHE A 27 3.55 5.00 5.32
N THR A 28 4.69 4.67 5.90
CA THR A 28 5.03 4.85 7.30
C THR A 28 6.33 5.67 7.41
N PRO A 29 6.69 6.15 8.61
CA PRO A 29 7.99 6.78 8.85
C PRO A 29 9.20 5.96 8.43
N TRP A 30 9.04 4.64 8.32
CA TRP A 30 10.11 3.69 8.06
C TRP A 30 9.99 3.02 6.68
N THR A 31 9.02 3.44 5.86
CA THR A 31 8.81 2.86 4.53
C THR A 31 9.97 3.25 3.61
N THR A 32 10.73 2.27 3.13
CA THR A 32 11.71 2.51 2.06
C THR A 32 11.06 2.37 0.68
N LEU A 33 11.65 2.98 -0.35
CA LEU A 33 11.18 2.82 -1.73
C LEU A 33 11.27 1.36 -2.18
N GLU A 34 12.35 0.67 -1.81
CA GLU A 34 12.50 -0.77 -2.04
C GLU A 34 11.40 -1.57 -1.34
N GLY A 35 11.15 -1.28 -0.05
CA GLY A 35 10.11 -1.97 0.71
C GLY A 35 8.70 -1.74 0.15
N TYR A 36 8.43 -0.56 -0.41
CA TYR A 36 7.18 -0.29 -1.10
C TYR A 36 7.06 -1.10 -2.40
N LEU A 37 8.13 -1.24 -3.19
CA LEU A 37 8.13 -2.15 -4.35
C LEU A 37 7.95 -3.62 -3.92
N ASP A 38 8.57 -4.05 -2.82
CA ASP A 38 8.42 -5.41 -2.29
C ASP A 38 6.96 -5.67 -1.87
N LEU A 39 6.28 -4.69 -1.27
CA LEU A 39 4.85 -4.77 -0.98
C LEU A 39 4.02 -4.97 -2.25
N LEU A 40 4.25 -4.15 -3.29
CA LEU A 40 3.54 -4.30 -4.56
C LEU A 40 3.83 -5.67 -5.19
N GLY A 41 5.08 -6.15 -5.09
CA GLY A 41 5.50 -7.47 -5.56
C GLY A 41 4.72 -8.58 -4.87
N ALA A 42 4.61 -8.52 -3.54
CA ALA A 42 3.83 -9.49 -2.77
C ALA A 42 2.34 -9.48 -3.15
N ILE A 43 1.74 -8.31 -3.37
CA ILE A 43 0.34 -8.18 -3.81
C ILE A 43 0.14 -8.85 -5.17
N TRP A 44 1.08 -8.66 -6.10
CA TRP A 44 1.07 -9.34 -7.39
C TRP A 44 1.22 -10.86 -7.26
N GLU A 45 2.26 -11.31 -6.55
CA GLU A 45 2.60 -12.73 -6.39
C GLU A 45 1.48 -13.54 -5.72
N LEU A 46 0.75 -12.91 -4.81
CA LEU A 46 -0.37 -13.51 -4.09
C LEU A 46 -1.71 -13.38 -4.83
N ASP A 47 -1.74 -12.82 -6.04
CA ASP A 47 -2.95 -12.66 -6.86
C ASP A 47 -4.01 -11.79 -6.13
N LEU A 48 -3.53 -10.73 -5.46
CA LEU A 48 -4.34 -9.85 -4.60
C LEU A 48 -4.73 -8.52 -5.26
N VAL A 49 -4.24 -8.20 -6.47
CA VAL A 49 -4.51 -6.92 -7.14
C VAL A 49 -6.01 -6.61 -7.23
N ALA A 50 -6.82 -7.62 -7.55
CA ALA A 50 -8.27 -7.47 -7.63
C ALA A 50 -8.95 -7.32 -6.25
N ASN A 51 -8.28 -7.72 -5.16
CA ASN A 51 -8.79 -7.68 -3.78
C ASN A 51 -8.44 -6.39 -3.04
N VAL A 52 -7.41 -5.66 -3.49
CA VAL A 52 -6.93 -4.44 -2.82
C VAL A 52 -7.65 -3.22 -3.39
N ALA A 53 -8.32 -2.46 -2.54
CA ALA A 53 -8.90 -1.18 -2.92
C ALA A 53 -7.79 -0.19 -3.30
N PRO A 54 -7.88 0.53 -4.45
CA PRO A 54 -6.80 1.42 -4.92
C PRO A 54 -6.30 2.42 -3.88
N VAL A 55 -7.18 2.96 -3.04
CA VAL A 55 -6.80 3.91 -1.97
C VAL A 55 -5.73 3.33 -1.04
N GLN A 56 -5.73 2.01 -0.80
CA GLN A 56 -4.79 1.32 0.10
C GLN A 56 -3.33 1.46 -0.36
N TYR A 57 -3.08 1.67 -1.66
CA TYR A 57 -1.73 1.87 -2.16
C TYR A 57 -1.11 3.17 -1.65
N GLY A 58 -1.91 4.20 -1.35
CA GLY A 58 -1.41 5.51 -0.93
C GLY A 58 -1.64 5.86 0.55
N ILE A 59 -2.27 4.97 1.33
CA ILE A 59 -2.55 5.22 2.75
C ILE A 59 -1.25 5.49 3.50
N ARG A 60 -1.23 6.63 4.18
CA ARG A 60 -0.15 7.11 5.04
C ARG A 60 -0.53 6.95 6.51
N LEU A 61 0.42 6.52 7.34
CA LEU A 61 0.23 6.38 8.78
C LEU A 61 -0.10 7.72 9.42
N LEU A 62 -1.25 7.79 10.11
CA LEU A 62 -1.57 8.88 11.02
C LEU A 62 -1.14 8.51 12.44
N ILE A 63 -0.54 9.45 13.15
CA ILE A 63 -0.15 9.28 14.55
C ILE A 63 -1.07 10.16 15.38
N PRO A 64 -2.22 9.66 15.86
CA PRO A 64 -3.13 10.46 16.67
C PRO A 64 -2.52 10.77 18.04
N ASP A 65 -3.08 11.77 18.71
CA ASP A 65 -2.74 12.02 20.11
C ASP A 65 -3.09 10.80 20.98
N GLY A 66 -2.25 10.50 21.97
CA GLY A 66 -2.36 9.30 22.80
C GLY A 66 -1.98 7.98 22.11
N SER A 67 -1.46 8.00 20.87
CA SER A 67 -0.90 6.81 20.23
C SER A 67 0.27 6.25 21.03
N ARG A 68 0.31 4.93 21.27
CA ARG A 68 1.47 4.27 21.89
C ARG A 68 2.76 4.39 21.09
N LEU A 69 2.67 4.72 19.80
CA LEU A 69 3.85 5.04 19.00
C LEU A 69 4.60 6.24 19.60
N LEU A 70 3.89 7.17 20.23
CA LEU A 70 4.49 8.32 20.90
C LEU A 70 5.23 7.94 22.17
N ASP A 71 5.21 6.69 22.67
CA ASP A 71 6.04 6.27 23.80
C ASP A 71 7.48 5.95 23.34
N ASP A 72 7.67 5.67 22.05
CA ASP A 72 8.96 5.36 21.44
C ASP A 72 9.78 6.62 21.16
N HIS A 73 11.05 6.62 21.56
CA HIS A 73 11.95 7.76 21.38
C HIS A 73 12.24 8.05 19.89
N GLU A 74 12.29 7.03 19.03
CA GLU A 74 12.52 7.22 17.60
C GLU A 74 11.34 7.93 16.95
N VAL A 75 10.12 7.57 17.33
CA VAL A 75 8.90 8.24 16.83
C VAL A 75 8.82 9.67 17.36
N LYS A 76 9.11 9.90 18.65
CA LYS A 76 9.14 11.26 19.22
C LYS A 76 10.12 12.18 18.49
N ALA A 77 11.24 11.65 18.02
CA ALA A 77 12.23 12.42 17.28
C ALA A 77 11.79 12.77 15.85
N LEU A 78 10.85 11.99 15.30
CA LEU A 78 10.33 12.14 13.93
C LEU A 78 9.10 13.06 13.86
N VAL A 79 8.24 13.03 14.88
CA VAL A 79 7.00 13.83 14.88
C VAL A 79 7.29 15.32 15.08
N GLY A 80 6.64 16.16 14.27
CA GLY A 80 6.67 17.61 14.36
C GLY A 80 5.44 18.16 15.08
N ASP A 81 4.87 19.24 14.56
CA ASP A 81 3.70 19.87 15.18
C ASP A 81 2.45 18.98 15.12
N PHE A 82 1.63 19.06 16.18
CA PHE A 82 0.29 18.49 16.16
C PHE A 82 -0.62 19.31 15.24
N ASP A 83 -1.35 18.62 14.37
CA ASP A 83 -2.32 19.20 13.46
C ASP A 83 -3.74 18.97 13.99
N GLU A 84 -4.36 20.03 14.50
CA GLU A 84 -5.72 19.95 15.04
C GLU A 84 -6.76 19.55 13.99
N ALA A 85 -6.55 19.87 12.71
CA ALA A 85 -7.52 19.55 11.66
C ALA A 85 -7.54 18.06 11.32
N SER A 86 -6.37 17.41 11.33
CA SER A 86 -6.24 15.96 11.10
C SER A 86 -6.22 15.15 12.39
N LEU A 87 -6.25 15.80 13.56
CA LEU A 87 -6.11 15.21 14.89
C LEU A 87 -4.90 14.28 14.99
N SER A 88 -3.79 14.67 14.35
CA SER A 88 -2.61 13.84 14.23
C SER A 88 -1.31 14.64 14.28
N TRP A 89 -0.26 13.99 14.77
CA TRP A 89 1.11 14.51 14.76
C TRP A 89 1.68 14.43 13.34
N LYS A 90 2.17 15.56 12.82
CA LYS A 90 2.81 15.61 11.49
C LYS A 90 4.14 14.87 11.52
N TRP A 91 4.50 14.23 10.41
CA TRP A 91 5.83 13.68 10.21
C TRP A 91 6.23 13.75 8.75
N ALA A 92 7.52 13.98 8.50
CA ALA A 92 8.13 13.93 7.19
C ALA A 92 9.05 12.71 7.11
N HIS A 93 9.12 12.07 5.95
CA HIS A 93 10.01 10.95 5.75
C HIS A 93 11.45 11.46 5.59
N GLU A 94 12.44 10.73 6.12
CA GLU A 94 13.85 11.12 6.01
C GLU A 94 14.32 11.21 4.55
N ASP A 95 13.85 10.28 3.70
CA ASP A 95 13.98 10.37 2.25
C ASP A 95 12.77 11.13 1.61
N PRO A 96 12.96 12.35 1.07
CA PRO A 96 11.88 13.13 0.46
C PRO A 96 11.28 12.49 -0.80
N ARG A 97 11.95 11.50 -1.40
CA ARG A 97 11.40 10.74 -2.54
C ARG A 97 10.22 9.88 -2.11
N VAL A 98 10.22 9.35 -0.88
CA VAL A 98 9.10 8.56 -0.34
C VAL A 98 7.87 9.44 -0.18
N ASP A 99 8.04 10.65 0.37
CA ASP A 99 6.93 11.60 0.50
C ASP A 99 6.40 12.09 -0.86
N ARG A 100 7.27 12.26 -1.87
CA ARG A 100 6.83 12.55 -3.24
C ARG A 100 6.02 11.39 -3.82
N LEU A 101 6.56 10.17 -3.74
CA LEU A 101 5.88 8.97 -4.22
C LEU A 101 4.50 8.81 -3.56
N GLN A 102 4.39 9.03 -2.25
CA GLN A 102 3.10 8.94 -1.54
C GLN A 102 2.06 9.89 -2.09
N ARG A 103 2.43 11.15 -2.37
CA ARG A 103 1.52 12.14 -2.95
C ARG A 103 1.12 11.76 -4.37
N ASP A 104 2.09 11.38 -5.20
CA ASP A 104 1.84 10.99 -6.59
C ASP A 104 0.91 9.76 -6.67
N VAL A 105 1.10 8.78 -5.78
CA VAL A 105 0.22 7.61 -5.67
C VAL A 105 -1.17 8.01 -5.18
N MET A 106 -1.30 8.85 -4.15
CA MET A 106 -2.62 9.28 -3.68
C MET A 106 -3.38 10.08 -4.73
N GLU A 107 -2.71 10.96 -5.46
CA GLU A 107 -3.31 11.72 -6.56
C GLU A 107 -3.79 10.78 -7.68
N LEU A 108 -2.96 9.80 -8.06
CA LEU A 108 -3.30 8.79 -9.06
C LEU A 108 -4.54 7.98 -8.67
N VAL A 109 -4.65 7.51 -7.42
CA VAL A 109 -5.75 6.63 -7.00
C VAL A 109 -7.04 7.40 -6.67
N ALA A 110 -6.94 8.67 -6.27
CA ALA A 110 -8.11 9.50 -5.98
C ALA A 110 -8.89 9.92 -7.24
N GLY A 111 -8.21 10.03 -8.39
CA GLY A 111 -8.79 10.52 -9.65
C GLY A 111 -9.05 9.45 -10.71
N SER A 112 -8.90 8.16 -10.39
CA SER A 112 -8.94 7.09 -11.39
C SER A 112 -10.21 6.24 -11.29
N ASP A 113 -10.95 6.17 -12.40
CA ASP A 113 -12.04 5.21 -12.64
C ASP A 113 -11.56 3.97 -13.41
N ALA A 114 -10.25 3.80 -13.56
CA ALA A 114 -9.67 2.68 -14.30
C ALA A 114 -9.82 1.35 -13.55
N GLU A 115 -9.61 0.25 -14.27
CA GLU A 115 -9.60 -1.09 -13.67
C GLU A 115 -8.47 -1.20 -12.63
N ARG A 116 -8.69 -1.99 -11.57
CA ARG A 116 -7.72 -2.14 -10.45
C ARG A 116 -6.33 -2.55 -10.91
N HIS A 117 -6.25 -3.36 -11.97
CA HIS A 117 -4.98 -3.78 -12.56
C HIS A 117 -4.25 -2.63 -13.25
N ASP A 118 -4.96 -1.77 -13.97
CA ASP A 118 -4.36 -0.61 -14.64
C ASP A 118 -3.85 0.41 -13.62
N ILE A 119 -4.60 0.61 -12.54
CA ILE A 119 -4.18 1.43 -11.39
C ILE A 119 -2.93 0.82 -10.75
N PHE A 120 -2.91 -0.49 -10.49
CA PHE A 120 -1.74 -1.17 -9.93
C PHE A 120 -0.50 -1.03 -10.83
N GLU A 121 -0.63 -1.22 -12.15
CA GLU A 121 0.48 -1.02 -13.09
C GLU A 121 0.97 0.43 -13.10
N ALA A 122 0.08 1.41 -12.99
CA ALA A 122 0.45 2.82 -12.88
C ALA A 122 1.20 3.12 -11.57
N VAL A 123 0.73 2.59 -10.45
CA VAL A 123 1.41 2.70 -9.13
C VAL A 123 2.79 2.04 -9.18
N TRP A 124 2.91 0.85 -9.79
CA TRP A 124 4.20 0.17 -9.97
C TRP A 124 5.20 1.03 -10.75
N ARG A 125 4.76 1.69 -11.82
CA ARG A 125 5.61 2.59 -12.61
C ARG A 125 6.10 3.79 -11.81
N LEU A 126 5.24 4.40 -10.99
CA LEU A 126 5.64 5.49 -10.09
C LEU A 126 6.72 5.02 -9.11
N ALA A 127 6.52 3.86 -8.48
CA ALA A 127 7.46 3.28 -7.52
C ALA A 127 8.81 2.92 -8.15
N ALA A 128 8.80 2.26 -9.31
CA ALA A 128 10.02 1.94 -10.05
C ALA A 128 10.77 3.21 -10.49
N GLY A 129 10.04 4.23 -10.95
CA GLY A 129 10.58 5.52 -11.32
C GLY A 129 11.24 6.26 -10.16
N ALA A 130 10.67 6.19 -8.95
CA ALA A 130 11.27 6.79 -7.75
C ALA A 130 12.64 6.19 -7.39
N LEU A 131 12.89 4.94 -7.79
CA LEU A 131 14.17 4.24 -7.66
C LEU A 131 15.09 4.39 -8.88
N GLY A 132 14.67 5.10 -9.92
CA GLY A 132 15.41 5.18 -11.18
C GLY A 132 15.51 3.84 -11.93
N ARG A 133 14.62 2.89 -11.62
CA ARG A 133 14.56 1.59 -12.28
C ARG A 133 13.63 1.67 -13.48
N ALA A 134 13.95 0.90 -14.53
CA ALA A 134 12.97 0.65 -15.57
C ALA A 134 11.77 -0.09 -14.94
N PRO A 135 10.52 0.23 -15.32
CA PRO A 135 9.36 -0.49 -14.83
C PRO A 135 9.30 -1.87 -15.50
N GLU A 136 10.13 -2.80 -15.03
CA GLU A 136 9.95 -4.21 -15.36
C GLU A 136 8.61 -4.64 -14.75
N ARG A 137 7.69 -5.11 -15.59
CA ARG A 137 6.41 -5.64 -15.10
C ARG A 137 6.68 -6.84 -14.20
N PRO A 138 5.99 -6.97 -13.06
CA PRO A 138 6.11 -8.18 -12.26
C PRO A 138 5.68 -9.40 -13.10
N ASN A 139 6.37 -10.51 -12.89
CA ASN A 139 6.51 -11.62 -13.85
C ASN A 139 5.18 -12.12 -14.48
N ARG A 140 5.16 -12.26 -15.82
CA ARG A 140 3.98 -12.65 -16.66
C ARG A 140 3.36 -14.01 -16.35
N LEU A 141 4.04 -14.91 -15.61
CA LEU A 141 3.52 -16.25 -15.32
C LEU A 141 2.18 -16.24 -14.55
N LEU A 142 1.86 -15.15 -13.86
CA LEU A 142 0.59 -14.95 -13.16
C LEU A 142 -0.54 -14.43 -14.08
N GLU A 143 -0.22 -13.72 -15.17
CA GLU A 143 -1.23 -13.20 -16.13
C GLU A 143 -2.02 -14.32 -16.84
N ALA A 144 -1.48 -15.55 -16.86
CA ALA A 144 -2.10 -16.71 -17.51
C ALA A 144 -3.26 -17.34 -16.69
N ARG A 145 -3.52 -16.87 -15.46
CA ARG A 145 -4.63 -17.39 -14.64
C ARG A 145 -5.95 -16.69 -14.99
N PRO A 146 -7.06 -17.42 -15.17
CA PRO A 146 -8.35 -16.81 -15.45
C PRO A 146 -8.75 -15.88 -14.31
N ARG A 147 -9.00 -14.61 -14.66
CA ARG A 147 -9.40 -13.54 -13.74
C ARG A 147 -10.76 -13.89 -13.15
N ALA A 148 -10.80 -14.20 -11.86
CA ALA A 148 -12.06 -14.37 -11.14
C ALA A 148 -12.67 -12.99 -10.88
N THR A 149 -13.92 -12.78 -11.29
CA THR A 149 -14.68 -11.58 -10.91
C THR A 149 -14.93 -11.62 -9.41
N ILE A 150 -14.22 -10.79 -8.66
CA ILE A 150 -14.35 -10.70 -7.21
C ILE A 150 -15.50 -9.73 -6.91
N PRO A 151 -16.52 -10.12 -6.13
CA PRO A 151 -17.54 -9.19 -5.68
C PRO A 151 -16.90 -8.07 -4.86
N TYR A 152 -17.19 -6.81 -5.19
CA TYR A 152 -16.79 -5.65 -4.39
C TYR A 152 -17.97 -4.70 -4.22
N LEU A 153 -18.06 -4.03 -3.07
CA LEU A 153 -18.94 -2.88 -2.91
C LEU A 153 -18.28 -1.65 -3.57
N THR A 154 -19.09 -0.82 -4.22
CA THR A 154 -18.66 0.38 -4.96
C THR A 154 -18.32 1.56 -4.05
N GLU A 155 -18.29 1.36 -2.74
CA GLU A 155 -17.97 2.41 -1.78
C GLU A 155 -16.48 2.38 -1.44
N PRO A 156 -15.70 3.46 -1.71
CA PRO A 156 -14.23 3.47 -1.56
C PRO A 156 -13.72 3.21 -0.12
N TRP A 157 -14.63 3.17 0.85
CA TRP A 157 -14.36 3.17 2.29
C TRP A 157 -14.93 1.96 3.04
N TYR A 158 -15.76 1.13 2.39
CA TYR A 158 -16.25 -0.09 3.01
C TYR A 158 -15.33 -1.26 2.63
N CYS A 159 -14.71 -1.83 3.68
CA CYS A 159 -14.01 -3.12 3.64
C CYS A 159 -14.98 -4.25 3.29
#